data_AF-A0A4U8YQ27-F1
#
_entry.id   AF-A0A4U8YQ27-F1
#
_cell.length_a   1.000
_cell.length_b   1.000
_cell.length_c   1.000
_cell.angle_alpha   90.00
_cell.angle_beta   90.00
_cell.angle_gamma   90.00
#
_symmetry.space_group_name_H-M   'P 1'
#
loop_
_entity.id
_entity.type
_entity.pdbx_description
1 polymer ?
#
loop_
_entity_poly.entity_id
_entity_poly.type
_entity_poly.pdbx_seq_one_letter_code
_entity_poly.pdbx_strand_id
1 'polypeptide(L)'
;MPQKKLIWKAFERAGILDSRDEKILKFLDFLKHTPASCWIEVIPEFRKDHEACFDAIVPVLVEIDDPLIQSVLVKHADMSQPRERALVRKMADTVDPERHPTLIKQLARFNDPETSRRLQRRNLPAPLASLISK
;
A
#
# COMPACT_ATOMS: atom_id res chain seq x y z
N MET A 1 7.42 10.11 -13.64
CA MET A 1 7.84 9.44 -12.41
C MET A 1 8.39 8.06 -12.72
N PRO A 2 9.54 7.69 -12.13
CA PRO A 2 9.95 6.29 -12.06
C PRO A 2 8.85 5.38 -11.51
N GLN A 3 8.13 5.82 -10.47
CA GLN A 3 7.05 5.07 -9.81
C GLN A 3 5.86 4.81 -10.73
N LYS A 4 5.41 5.80 -11.50
CA LYS A 4 4.32 5.61 -12.47
C LYS A 4 4.68 4.49 -13.46
N LYS A 5 5.92 4.48 -13.97
CA LYS A 5 6.41 3.40 -14.85
C LYS A 5 6.45 2.03 -14.14
N LEU A 6 6.84 1.99 -12.86
CA LEU A 6 6.81 0.77 -12.06
C LEU A 6 5.38 0.25 -11.86
N ILE A 7 4.43 1.14 -11.57
CA ILE A 7 3.01 0.82 -11.41
C ILE A 7 2.43 0.27 -12.70
N TRP A 8 2.66 0.93 -13.84
CA TRP A 8 2.18 0.43 -15.13
C TRP A 8 2.75 -0.96 -15.44
N LYS A 9 4.04 -1.21 -15.16
CA LYS A 9 4.64 -2.54 -15.32
C LYS A 9 4.05 -3.58 -14.36
N ALA A 10 3.73 -3.20 -13.13
CA ALA A 10 3.10 -4.09 -12.16
C ALA A 10 1.67 -4.43 -12.59
N PHE A 11 0.92 -3.44 -13.05
CA PHE A 11 -0.43 -3.62 -13.60
C PHE A 11 -0.43 -4.49 -14.85
N GLU A 12 0.54 -4.32 -15.75
CA GLU A 12 0.73 -5.17 -16.93
C GLU A 12 0.97 -6.63 -16.50
N ARG A 13 1.90 -6.87 -15.58
CA ARG A 13 2.22 -8.22 -15.08
C ARG A 13 1.04 -8.88 -14.37
N ALA A 14 0.21 -8.09 -13.69
CA ALA A 14 -0.98 -8.56 -12.99
C ALA A 14 -2.22 -8.69 -13.90
N GLY A 15 -2.11 -8.38 -15.19
CA GLY A 15 -3.25 -8.42 -16.14
C GLY A 15 -4.30 -7.33 -15.91
N ILE A 16 -4.00 -6.31 -15.09
CA ILE A 16 -4.91 -5.21 -14.79
C ILE A 16 -5.17 -4.36 -16.05
N LEU A 17 -4.15 -4.20 -16.90
CA LEU A 17 -4.26 -3.42 -18.14
C LEU A 17 -5.18 -4.06 -19.18
N ASP A 18 -5.36 -5.38 -19.11
CA ASP A 18 -6.22 -6.15 -20.00
C ASP A 18 -7.63 -6.36 -19.43
N SER A 19 -7.92 -5.75 -18.28
CA SER A 19 -9.22 -5.89 -17.61
C SER A 19 -10.34 -5.34 -18.49
N ARG A 20 -11.47 -6.05 -18.50
CA ARG A 20 -12.73 -5.61 -19.12
C ARG A 20 -13.67 -4.93 -18.13
N ASP A 21 -13.28 -4.85 -16.85
CA ASP A 21 -14.08 -4.17 -15.83
C ASP A 21 -14.06 -2.66 -16.07
N GLU A 22 -15.21 -2.08 -16.37
CA GLU A 22 -15.37 -0.65 -16.64
C GLU A 22 -14.84 0.23 -15.50
N LYS A 23 -14.93 -0.23 -14.25
CA LYS A 23 -14.47 0.53 -13.09
C LYS A 23 -12.94 0.58 -13.04
N ILE A 24 -12.29 -0.54 -13.38
CA ILE A 24 -10.82 -0.61 -13.49
C ILE A 24 -10.38 0.27 -14.66
N LEU A 25 -11.04 0.18 -15.81
CA LEU A 25 -10.73 1.01 -16.98
C LEU A 25 -10.85 2.51 -16.67
N LYS A 26 -11.91 2.93 -15.96
CA LYS A 26 -12.06 4.33 -15.50
C LYS A 26 -10.92 4.77 -14.59
N PHE A 27 -10.51 3.94 -13.63
CA PHE A 27 -9.38 4.26 -12.77
C PHE A 27 -8.06 4.35 -13.55
N LEU A 28 -7.81 3.43 -14.48
CA LEU A 28 -6.63 3.44 -15.33
C LEU A 28 -6.57 4.69 -16.21
N ASP A 29 -7.72 5.11 -16.76
CA ASP A 29 -7.82 6.34 -17.56
C ASP A 29 -7.54 7.59 -16.72
N PHE A 30 -8.13 7.68 -15.52
CA PHE A 30 -7.81 8.73 -14.56
C PHE A 30 -6.30 8.77 -14.27
N LEU A 31 -5.74 7.64 -13.82
CA LEU A 31 -4.33 7.54 -13.44
C LEU A 31 -3.38 7.86 -14.62
N LYS A 32 -3.77 7.55 -15.86
CA LYS A 32 -3.01 7.88 -17.07
C LYS A 32 -2.87 9.39 -17.26
N HIS A 33 -3.94 10.14 -17.04
CA HIS A 33 -3.97 11.59 -17.21
C HIS A 33 -3.51 12.38 -15.97
N THR A 34 -3.52 11.75 -14.79
CA THR A 34 -2.99 12.35 -13.56
C THR A 34 -1.48 12.64 -13.69
N PRO A 35 -1.03 13.86 -13.35
CA PRO A 35 0.39 14.19 -13.31
C PRO A 35 1.18 13.21 -12.46
N ALA A 36 2.46 13.06 -12.77
CA ALA A 36 3.26 12.06 -12.10
C ALA A 36 3.32 12.28 -10.58
N SER A 37 3.26 13.53 -10.11
CA SER A 37 3.58 13.97 -8.73
C SER A 37 2.44 13.96 -7.70
N CYS A 38 1.25 13.46 -8.01
CA CYS A 38 0.08 13.77 -7.19
C CYS A 38 -0.64 12.55 -6.60
N TRP A 39 0.07 11.73 -5.82
CA TRP A 39 -0.59 10.79 -4.88
C TRP A 39 -1.63 11.47 -3.99
N ILE A 40 -1.40 12.75 -3.66
CA ILE A 40 -2.34 13.60 -2.92
C ILE A 40 -3.68 13.81 -3.65
N GLU A 41 -3.71 13.70 -4.97
CA GLU A 41 -4.93 13.76 -5.79
C GLU A 41 -5.48 12.35 -6.07
N VAL A 42 -4.58 11.38 -6.31
CA VAL A 42 -4.98 10.00 -6.62
C VAL A 42 -5.73 9.35 -5.47
N ILE A 43 -5.29 9.54 -4.22
CA ILE A 43 -5.88 8.82 -3.07
C ILE A 43 -7.30 9.29 -2.75
N PRO A 44 -7.59 10.61 -2.65
CA PRO A 44 -8.96 11.07 -2.46
C PRO A 44 -9.90 10.63 -3.59
N GLU A 45 -9.47 10.76 -4.85
CA GLU A 45 -10.25 10.32 -6.01
C GLU A 45 -10.52 8.81 -5.94
N PHE A 46 -9.49 8.02 -5.63
CA PHE A 46 -9.63 6.57 -5.55
C PHE A 46 -10.67 6.16 -4.51
N ARG A 47 -10.64 6.78 -3.33
CA ARG A 47 -11.60 6.50 -2.26
C ARG A 47 -13.02 6.90 -2.59
N LYS A 48 -13.18 7.99 -3.34
CA LYS A 48 -14.50 8.54 -3.66
C LYS A 48 -15.16 7.81 -4.81
N ASP A 49 -14.41 7.59 -5.90
CA ASP A 49 -14.98 7.23 -7.19
C ASP A 49 -14.47 5.87 -7.73
N HIS A 50 -13.45 5.26 -7.09
CA HIS A 50 -12.85 4.00 -7.54
C HIS A 50 -12.66 2.93 -6.45
N GLU A 51 -13.28 3.07 -5.27
CA GLU A 51 -13.14 2.13 -4.15
C GLU A 51 -13.54 0.70 -4.55
N ALA A 52 -14.50 0.56 -5.48
CA ALA A 52 -14.93 -0.72 -6.01
C ALA A 52 -13.79 -1.54 -6.68
N CYS A 53 -12.71 -0.89 -7.09
CA CYS A 53 -11.53 -1.54 -7.67
C CYS A 53 -10.45 -1.89 -6.64
N PHE A 54 -10.68 -1.64 -5.35
CA PHE A 54 -9.69 -1.82 -4.28
C PHE A 54 -9.00 -3.19 -4.35
N ASP A 55 -9.79 -4.26 -4.40
CA ASP A 55 -9.29 -5.64 -4.32
C ASP A 55 -8.47 -6.05 -5.57
N ALA A 56 -8.61 -5.34 -6.69
CA ALA A 56 -7.81 -5.55 -7.89
C ALA A 56 -6.55 -4.68 -7.93
N ILE A 57 -6.67 -3.42 -7.50
CA ILE A 57 -5.61 -2.41 -7.66
C ILE A 57 -4.63 -2.43 -6.49
N VAL A 58 -5.13 -2.30 -5.26
CA VAL A 58 -4.30 -2.01 -4.09
C VAL A 58 -3.37 -3.18 -3.73
N PRO A 59 -3.79 -4.47 -3.82
CA PRO A 59 -2.88 -5.58 -3.62
C PRO A 59 -1.68 -5.57 -4.57
N VAL A 60 -1.89 -5.23 -5.85
CA VAL A 60 -0.81 -5.13 -6.83
C VAL A 60 0.16 -4.01 -6.45
N LEU A 61 -0.34 -2.88 -5.96
CA LEU A 61 0.50 -1.77 -5.50
C LEU A 61 1.33 -2.14 -4.25
N VAL A 62 0.79 -2.94 -3.32
CA VAL A 62 1.51 -3.42 -2.14
C VAL A 62 2.68 -4.34 -2.50
N GLU A 63 2.48 -5.17 -3.53
CA GLU A 63 3.50 -6.10 -4.02
C GLU A 63 4.64 -5.42 -4.77
N ILE A 64 4.47 -4.13 -5.13
CA ILE A 64 5.59 -3.31 -5.57
C ILE A 64 6.48 -3.06 -4.35
N ASP A 65 7.66 -3.69 -4.37
CA ASP A 65 8.73 -3.51 -3.38
C ASP A 65 9.43 -2.14 -3.53
N ASP A 66 8.62 -1.08 -3.57
CA ASP A 66 9.04 0.32 -3.63
C ASP A 66 8.68 1.02 -2.30
N PRO A 67 9.67 1.53 -1.54
CA PRO A 67 9.43 2.14 -0.24
C PRO A 67 8.47 3.33 -0.27
N LEU A 68 8.44 4.10 -1.37
CA LEU A 68 7.58 5.28 -1.48
C LEU A 68 6.13 4.88 -1.70
N ILE A 69 5.88 3.91 -2.59
CA ILE A 69 4.53 3.37 -2.82
C ILE A 69 4.00 2.75 -1.53
N GLN A 70 4.77 1.86 -0.88
CA GLN A 70 4.35 1.23 0.37
C GLN A 70 4.12 2.25 1.50
N SER A 71 4.99 3.25 1.62
CA SER A 71 4.81 4.35 2.59
C SER A 71 3.55 5.16 2.30
N VAL A 72 3.22 5.41 1.03
CA VAL A 72 2.01 6.16 0.67
C VAL A 72 0.76 5.34 1.03
N LEU A 73 0.72 4.05 0.71
CA LEU A 73 -0.39 3.17 1.06
C LEU A 73 -0.61 3.11 2.57
N VAL A 74 0.46 2.88 3.34
CA VAL A 74 0.39 2.84 4.80
C VAL A 74 0.00 4.19 5.38
N LYS A 75 0.58 5.30 4.92
CA LYS A 75 0.27 6.64 5.46
C LYS A 75 -1.22 6.99 5.32
N HIS A 76 -1.84 6.54 4.24
CA HIS A 76 -3.23 6.86 3.94
C HIS A 76 -4.21 5.78 4.39
N ALA A 77 -3.76 4.60 4.82
CA ALA A 77 -4.65 3.51 5.18
C ALA A 77 -5.61 3.87 6.33
N ASP A 78 -6.89 3.55 6.16
CA ASP A 78 -7.95 3.72 7.15
C ASP A 78 -8.17 2.41 7.91
N MET A 79 -7.70 2.38 9.17
CA MET A 79 -7.79 1.19 10.02
C MET A 79 -9.21 0.86 10.50
N SER A 80 -10.18 1.75 10.28
CA SER A 80 -11.60 1.45 10.52
C SER A 80 -12.19 0.54 9.44
N GLN A 81 -11.63 0.58 8.23
CA GLN A 81 -12.07 -0.23 7.10
C GLN A 81 -11.46 -1.64 7.17
N PRO A 82 -12.27 -2.72 7.21
CA PRO A 82 -11.75 -4.07 7.37
C PRO A 82 -10.74 -4.50 6.31
N ARG A 83 -10.92 -4.08 5.06
CA ARG A 83 -10.04 -4.44 3.93
C ARG A 83 -8.70 -3.73 4.00
N GLU A 84 -8.70 -2.42 4.27
CA GLU A 84 -7.47 -1.64 4.44
C GLU A 84 -6.67 -2.14 5.66
N ARG A 85 -7.34 -2.42 6.78
CA ARG A 85 -6.71 -3.02 7.95
C ARG A 85 -6.10 -4.40 7.66
N ALA A 86 -6.80 -5.24 6.88
CA ALA A 86 -6.26 -6.54 6.48
C ALA A 86 -5.00 -6.39 5.61
N LEU A 87 -4.99 -5.40 4.71
CA LEU A 87 -3.85 -5.09 3.87
C LEU A 87 -2.64 -4.59 4.69
N VAL A 88 -2.86 -3.66 5.64
CA VAL A 88 -1.81 -3.21 6.57
C VAL A 88 -1.21 -4.37 7.37
N ARG A 89 -2.04 -5.29 7.84
CA ARG A 89 -1.57 -6.51 8.54
C ARG A 89 -0.76 -7.42 7.62
N LYS A 90 -1.19 -7.63 6.37
CA LYS A 90 -0.43 -8.37 5.36
C LYS A 90 0.94 -7.73 5.12
N MET A 91 1.01 -6.41 5.02
CA MET A 91 2.28 -5.68 4.87
C MET A 91 3.20 -5.89 6.08
N ALA A 92 2.67 -5.94 7.29
CA ALA A 92 3.45 -6.24 8.50
C ALA A 92 4.02 -7.68 8.51
N ASP A 93 3.37 -8.64 7.85
CA ASP A 93 3.90 -10.00 7.72
C ASP A 93 5.07 -10.09 6.75
N THR A 94 5.05 -9.28 5.70
CA THR A 94 6.00 -9.38 4.57
C THR A 94 7.12 -8.35 4.62
N VAL A 95 7.01 -7.30 5.43
CA VAL A 95 8.01 -6.24 5.50
C VAL A 95 9.39 -6.76 5.89
N ASP A 96 10.40 -6.39 5.12
CA ASP A 96 11.80 -6.64 5.42
C ASP A 96 12.35 -5.55 6.37
N PRO A 97 12.77 -5.90 7.60
CA PRO A 97 13.25 -4.92 8.57
C PRO A 97 14.55 -4.22 8.23
N GLU A 98 15.41 -4.85 7.45
CA GLU A 98 16.70 -4.29 7.05
C GLU A 98 16.51 -3.33 5.88
N ARG A 99 15.64 -3.68 4.93
CA ARG A 99 15.39 -2.89 3.73
C ARG A 99 14.40 -1.74 3.96
N HIS A 100 13.41 -1.93 4.85
CA HIS A 100 12.29 -1.00 5.01
C HIS A 100 12.04 -0.54 6.46
N PRO A 101 13.05 -0.01 7.17
CA PRO A 101 12.90 0.40 8.58
C PRO A 101 11.87 1.53 8.77
N THR A 102 11.72 2.42 7.78
CA THR A 102 10.73 3.53 7.84
C THR A 102 9.30 3.01 7.74
N LEU A 103 9.06 1.97 6.94
CA LEU A 103 7.73 1.37 6.81
C LEU A 103 7.29 0.73 8.12
N ILE A 104 8.21 0.04 8.82
CA ILE A 104 7.94 -0.52 10.15
C ILE A 104 7.57 0.57 11.15
N LYS A 105 8.30 1.70 11.15
CA LYS A 105 7.95 2.85 11.99
C LYS A 105 6.54 3.37 11.72
N GLN A 106 6.09 3.35 10.47
CA GLN A 106 4.74 3.79 10.11
C GLN A 106 3.69 2.75 10.53
N LEU A 107 3.92 1.47 10.26
CA LEU A 107 3.03 0.38 10.67
C LEU A 107 2.83 0.34 12.19
N ALA A 108 3.90 0.57 12.97
CA ALA A 108 3.84 0.62 14.42
C ALA A 108 2.98 1.78 14.97
N ARG A 109 2.77 2.87 14.20
CA ARG A 109 1.97 4.02 14.65
C ARG A 109 0.47 3.77 14.69
N PHE A 110 -0.01 2.72 14.02
CA PHE A 110 -1.44 2.41 14.03
C PHE A 110 -1.96 1.91 15.39
N ASN A 111 -1.07 1.53 16.31
CA ASN A 111 -1.43 0.93 17.60
C ASN A 111 -2.44 -0.24 17.47
N ASP A 112 -2.45 -0.96 16.34
CA ASP A 112 -3.26 -2.16 16.13
C ASP A 112 -2.51 -3.36 16.75
N PRO A 113 -3.07 -4.03 17.78
CA PRO A 113 -2.38 -5.11 18.48
C PRO A 113 -1.93 -6.25 17.57
N GLU A 114 -2.72 -6.56 16.54
CA GLU A 114 -2.42 -7.63 15.59
C GLU A 114 -1.27 -7.24 14.65
N THR A 115 -1.23 -5.98 14.20
CA THR A 115 -0.10 -5.43 13.45
C THR A 115 1.18 -5.48 14.28
N SER A 116 1.14 -5.05 15.54
CA SER A 116 2.30 -5.15 16.46
C SER A 116 2.76 -6.59 16.65
N ARG A 117 1.84 -7.53 16.86
CA ARG A 117 2.16 -8.96 17.00
C ARG A 117 2.83 -9.54 15.75
N ARG A 118 2.39 -9.12 14.55
CA ARG A 118 3.00 -9.54 13.28
C ARG A 118 4.41 -8.97 13.15
N LEU A 119 4.60 -7.70 13.45
CA LEU A 119 5.92 -7.06 13.45
C LEU A 119 6.89 -7.69 14.46
N GLN A 120 6.43 -8.10 15.64
CA GLN A 120 7.26 -8.80 16.63
C GLN A 120 7.85 -10.11 16.10
N ARG A 121 7.16 -10.78 15.15
CA ARG A 121 7.65 -12.01 14.51
C ARG A 121 8.72 -11.78 13.46
N ARG A 122 9.02 -10.52 13.08
CA ARG A 122 9.94 -10.16 12.00
C ARG A 122 11.41 -10.06 12.43
N ASN A 123 11.80 -10.51 13.63
CA ASN A 123 13.16 -10.37 14.17
C ASN A 123 13.71 -8.93 14.03
N LEU A 124 12.98 -7.97 14.58
CA LEU A 124 13.30 -6.56 14.41
C LEU A 124 14.63 -6.16 15.10
N PRO A 125 15.43 -5.29 14.47
CA PRO A 125 16.52 -4.59 15.14
C PRO A 125 16.02 -3.89 16.42
N ALA A 126 16.87 -3.85 17.46
CA ALA A 126 16.56 -3.22 18.74
C ALA A 126 15.83 -1.85 18.67
N PRO A 127 16.25 -0.88 17.82
CA PRO A 127 15.56 0.42 17.74
C PRO A 127 14.16 0.35 17.12
N LEU A 128 13.83 -0.71 16.37
CA LEU A 128 12.49 -0.94 15.81
C LEU A 128 11.64 -1.79 16.75
N ALA A 129 12.23 -2.75 17.45
CA ALA A 129 11.53 -3.58 18.43
C ALA A 129 10.93 -2.76 19.58
N SER A 130 11.62 -1.69 20.02
CA SER A 130 11.12 -0.79 21.07
C SER A 130 9.83 -0.05 20.70
N LEU A 131 9.52 0.08 19.40
CA LEU A 131 8.32 0.79 18.93
C LEU A 131 7.03 -0.01 19.12
N ILE A 132 7.14 -1.33 19.30
CA ILE A 132 6.00 -2.26 19.37
C ILE A 132 5.92 -3.04 20.69
N SER A 133 6.76 -2.68 21.67
CA SER A 133 6.89 -3.37 22.97
C SER A 133 6.13 -2.67 24.10
N LYS A 134 4.99 -2.04 23.79
CA LYS A 134 4.14 -1.38 24.80
C LYS A 134 3.18 -2.34 25.47
#